data_AF-B9NWT5-F1
#
_entry.id   AF-B9NWT5-F1
#
_cell.length_a   1.000
_cell.length_b   1.000
_cell.length_c   1.000
_cell.angle_alpha   90.00
_cell.angle_beta   90.00
_cell.angle_gamma   90.00
#
_symmetry.space_group_name_H-M   'P 1'
#
loop_
_entity.id
_entity.type
_entity.pdbx_description
1 polymer ?
#
loop_
_entity_poly.entity_id
_entity_poly.type
_entity_poly.pdbx_seq_one_letter_code
_entity_poly.pdbx_strand_id
1 'polypeptide(L)'
;MSALSLLKISEQFTETSTLISDQIQKYALQLVEGKTDMVSQLDYLLKQADHFGDPSYVSQPILQELRDIHDSGGTVEMVGDDLKARIKNHINDARGDAQSYPYLSALAEIAEYRDFQNSDAYVAGSERYVQFMNDHLGEDVFKALDEQTTGILQSIADMERLLAKVENPELRTTMELQIGDLKAQVAVLQPNDARLQTFMVDDNRYNNAFGADRMDALEGPEAGRWEAVKSAIVERAEGAGLDPDLFLSRFSSHENVSLGTSIDWRNTDEAVASAFFKAKGVGDYDVQAKTAVDELHQFAAAKIKEIAQEISHTHEQTLSRGHEDDGHSL
;
A
#
# COMPACT_ATOMS: atom_id res chain seq x y z
N MET A 1 22.62 -6.97 -19.61
CA MET A 1 21.85 -8.14 -20.11
C MET A 1 21.60 -8.07 -21.62
N SER A 2 21.21 -9.16 -22.32
CA SER A 2 20.83 -9.07 -23.76
C SER A 2 19.33 -8.77 -23.92
N ALA A 3 18.93 -8.14 -25.04
CA ALA A 3 17.52 -7.86 -25.33
C ALA A 3 16.66 -9.15 -25.31
N LEU A 4 17.22 -10.27 -25.78
CA LEU A 4 16.56 -11.58 -25.76
C LEU A 4 16.32 -12.10 -24.34
N SER A 5 17.26 -11.86 -23.41
CA SER A 5 17.06 -12.23 -22.00
C SER A 5 16.03 -11.37 -21.29
N LEU A 6 15.95 -10.07 -21.60
CA LEU A 6 14.93 -9.18 -21.04
C LEU A 6 13.53 -9.56 -21.52
N LEU A 7 13.38 -9.85 -22.82
CA LEU A 7 12.10 -10.31 -23.38
C LEU A 7 11.61 -11.58 -22.69
N LYS A 8 12.50 -12.57 -22.52
CA LYS A 8 12.16 -13.82 -21.86
C LYS A 8 11.76 -13.64 -20.39
N ILE A 9 12.43 -12.74 -19.66
CA ILE A 9 12.05 -12.40 -18.28
C ILE A 9 10.67 -11.76 -18.26
N SER A 10 10.41 -10.83 -19.18
CA SER A 10 9.11 -10.16 -19.29
C SER A 10 7.97 -11.13 -19.60
N GLU A 11 8.15 -12.04 -20.56
CA GLU A 11 7.14 -13.05 -20.93
C GLU A 11 6.83 -13.96 -19.72
N GLN A 12 7.86 -14.48 -19.07
CA GLN A 12 7.70 -15.35 -17.90
C GLN A 12 7.00 -14.61 -16.74
N PHE A 13 7.34 -13.35 -16.51
CA PHE A 13 6.73 -12.53 -15.48
C PHE A 13 5.23 -12.33 -15.75
N THR A 14 4.87 -11.94 -16.99
CA THR A 14 3.47 -11.74 -17.39
C THR A 14 2.66 -13.02 -17.25
N GLU A 15 3.16 -14.16 -17.72
CA GLU A 15 2.47 -15.45 -17.58
C GLU A 15 2.22 -15.81 -16.10
N THR A 16 3.23 -15.60 -15.26
CA THR A 16 3.13 -15.89 -13.82
C THR A 16 2.14 -14.95 -13.12
N SER A 17 2.18 -13.66 -13.45
CA SER A 17 1.26 -12.65 -12.90
C SER A 17 -0.20 -12.96 -13.23
N THR A 18 -0.50 -13.28 -14.50
CA THR A 18 -1.85 -13.65 -14.93
C THR A 18 -2.36 -14.89 -14.20
N LEU A 19 -1.52 -15.92 -14.08
CA LEU A 19 -1.89 -17.15 -13.37
C LEU A 19 -2.23 -16.88 -11.89
N ILE A 20 -1.42 -16.05 -11.22
CA ILE A 20 -1.67 -15.68 -9.82
C ILE A 20 -2.99 -14.91 -9.71
N SER A 21 -3.21 -13.92 -10.58
CA SER A 21 -4.45 -13.12 -10.59
C SER A 21 -5.70 -14.00 -10.77
N ASP A 22 -5.67 -14.94 -11.72
CA ASP A 22 -6.78 -15.88 -11.95
C ASP A 22 -7.05 -16.76 -10.72
N GLN A 23 -5.99 -17.21 -10.04
CA GLN A 23 -6.12 -18.00 -8.81
C GLN A 23 -6.74 -17.18 -7.68
N ILE A 24 -6.27 -15.95 -7.46
CA ILE A 24 -6.82 -15.05 -6.44
C ILE A 24 -8.30 -14.77 -6.72
N GLN A 25 -8.66 -14.44 -7.97
CA GLN A 25 -10.04 -14.18 -8.36
C GLN A 25 -10.95 -15.40 -8.12
N LYS A 26 -10.46 -16.60 -8.45
CA LYS A 26 -11.19 -17.84 -8.18
C LYS A 26 -11.46 -18.03 -6.68
N TYR A 27 -10.49 -17.72 -5.82
CA TYR A 27 -10.69 -17.82 -4.36
C TYR A 27 -11.62 -16.74 -3.83
N ALA A 28 -11.49 -15.51 -4.30
CA ALA A 28 -12.41 -14.43 -3.95
C ALA A 28 -13.85 -14.82 -4.30
N LEU A 29 -14.08 -15.43 -5.48
CA LEU A 29 -15.39 -15.96 -5.86
C LEU A 29 -15.88 -17.07 -4.93
N GLN A 30 -15.01 -18.02 -4.54
CA GLN A 30 -15.38 -19.07 -3.59
C GLN A 30 -15.77 -18.51 -2.21
N LEU A 31 -15.12 -17.44 -1.74
CA LEU A 31 -15.48 -16.74 -0.50
C LEU A 31 -16.83 -16.01 -0.63
N VAL A 32 -17.07 -15.35 -1.77
CA VAL A 32 -18.33 -14.62 -2.06
C VAL A 32 -19.50 -15.58 -2.22
N GLU A 33 -19.31 -16.71 -2.91
CA GLU A 33 -20.32 -17.78 -3.01
C GLU A 33 -20.61 -18.42 -1.64
N GLY A 34 -19.68 -18.30 -0.68
CA GLY A 34 -19.84 -18.61 0.75
C GLY A 34 -20.49 -17.53 1.62
N LYS A 35 -20.89 -16.37 1.05
CA LYS A 35 -21.52 -15.19 1.70
C LYS A 35 -20.64 -14.31 2.60
N THR A 36 -19.35 -14.13 2.29
CA THR A 36 -18.57 -13.04 2.90
C THR A 36 -17.91 -12.20 1.80
N ASP A 37 -18.33 -10.95 1.66
CA ASP A 37 -17.73 -9.99 0.73
C ASP A 37 -16.27 -9.70 1.09
N MET A 38 -15.45 -9.34 0.09
CA MET A 38 -14.07 -8.87 0.27
C MET A 38 -14.01 -7.73 1.28
N VAL A 39 -13.14 -7.86 2.27
CA VAL A 39 -13.29 -7.18 3.57
C VAL A 39 -12.18 -6.13 3.74
N SER A 40 -12.53 -4.88 4.01
CA SER A 40 -11.55 -3.90 4.51
C SER A 40 -11.03 -4.34 5.89
N GLN A 41 -9.82 -3.95 6.31
CA GLN A 41 -9.34 -4.32 7.66
C GLN A 41 -10.34 -3.93 8.77
N LEU A 42 -11.04 -2.79 8.63
CA LEU A 42 -12.07 -2.37 9.57
C LEU A 42 -13.30 -3.30 9.55
N ASP A 43 -13.84 -3.62 8.36
CA ASP A 43 -14.95 -4.59 8.23
C ASP A 43 -14.57 -5.96 8.81
N TYR A 44 -13.30 -6.34 8.68
CA TYR A 44 -12.81 -7.62 9.15
C TYR A 44 -12.77 -7.68 10.67
N LEU A 45 -12.21 -6.65 11.29
CA LEU A 45 -12.19 -6.52 12.74
C LEU A 45 -13.61 -6.40 13.32
N LEU A 46 -14.53 -5.76 12.59
CA LEU A 46 -15.94 -5.70 12.97
C LEU A 46 -16.62 -7.07 12.88
N LYS A 47 -16.42 -7.81 11.79
CA LYS A 47 -16.93 -9.19 11.64
C LYS A 47 -16.36 -10.13 12.70
N GLN A 48 -15.08 -10.02 13.04
CA GLN A 48 -14.51 -10.75 14.17
C GLN A 48 -15.16 -10.34 15.49
N ALA A 49 -15.27 -9.03 15.74
CA ALA A 49 -15.88 -8.53 16.98
C ALA A 49 -17.33 -9.02 17.12
N ASP A 50 -18.11 -9.01 16.03
CA ASP A 50 -19.48 -9.53 16.01
C ASP A 50 -19.53 -11.05 16.19
N HIS A 51 -18.62 -11.80 15.56
CA HIS A 51 -18.53 -13.26 15.66
C HIS A 51 -18.22 -13.74 17.09
N PHE A 52 -17.31 -13.04 17.77
CA PHE A 52 -16.89 -13.38 19.13
C PHE A 52 -17.65 -12.63 20.23
N GLY A 53 -18.47 -11.64 19.87
CA GLY A 53 -19.16 -10.78 20.81
C GLY A 53 -20.29 -11.52 21.53
N ASP A 54 -20.29 -11.50 22.86
CA ASP A 54 -21.46 -11.91 23.64
C ASP A 54 -22.55 -10.81 23.53
N PRO A 55 -23.78 -11.13 23.07
CA PRO A 55 -24.91 -10.20 23.03
C PRO A 55 -25.16 -9.43 24.33
N SER A 56 -24.73 -9.97 25.49
CA SER A 56 -24.88 -9.35 26.81
C SER A 56 -23.84 -8.27 27.13
N TYR A 57 -22.71 -8.22 26.39
CA TYR A 57 -21.60 -7.28 26.58
C TYR A 57 -21.38 -6.33 25.41
N VAL A 58 -22.04 -6.54 24.27
CA VAL A 58 -21.91 -5.66 23.11
C VAL A 58 -22.26 -4.22 23.49
N SER A 59 -21.27 -3.34 23.55
CA SER A 59 -21.51 -1.90 23.53
C SER A 59 -22.03 -1.52 22.15
N GLN A 60 -23.33 -1.73 21.94
CA GLN A 60 -24.06 -1.43 20.70
C GLN A 60 -23.76 -0.03 20.15
N PRO A 61 -23.58 1.02 20.98
CA PRO A 61 -23.20 2.34 20.47
C PRO A 61 -21.80 2.39 19.84
N ILE A 62 -20.82 1.63 20.36
CA ILE A 62 -19.47 1.60 19.81
C ILE A 62 -19.46 0.87 18.47
N LEU A 63 -20.09 -0.31 18.40
CA LEU A 63 -20.15 -1.07 17.15
C LEU A 63 -20.96 -0.35 16.08
N GLN A 64 -22.07 0.32 16.44
CA GLN A 64 -22.85 1.08 15.48
C GLN A 64 -22.06 2.25 14.89
N GLU A 65 -21.34 3.01 15.72
CA GLU A 65 -20.51 4.13 15.24
C GLU A 65 -19.36 3.65 14.35
N LEU A 66 -18.74 2.50 14.68
CA LEU A 66 -17.75 1.88 13.81
C LEU A 66 -18.34 1.37 12.48
N ARG A 67 -19.57 0.85 12.50
CA ARG A 67 -20.29 0.48 11.28
C ARG A 67 -20.64 1.70 10.44
N ASP A 68 -21.06 2.81 11.05
CA ASP A 68 -21.33 4.05 10.33
C ASP A 68 -20.06 4.59 9.65
N ILE A 69 -18.90 4.50 10.33
CA ILE A 69 -17.59 4.83 9.75
C ILE A 69 -17.30 3.90 8.56
N HIS A 70 -17.44 2.58 8.73
CA HIS A 70 -17.24 1.62 7.65
C HIS A 70 -18.16 1.87 6.45
N ASP A 71 -19.46 2.07 6.67
CA ASP A 71 -20.46 2.28 5.62
C ASP A 71 -20.27 3.60 4.87
N SER A 72 -19.54 4.55 5.49
CA SER A 72 -19.08 5.79 4.83
C SER A 72 -17.76 5.63 4.06
N GLY A 73 -17.21 4.42 3.99
CA GLY A 73 -15.93 4.10 3.33
C GLY A 73 -14.69 4.35 4.20
N GLY A 74 -14.87 4.45 5.52
CA GLY A 74 -13.78 4.73 6.46
C GLY A 74 -12.86 3.55 6.73
N THR A 75 -11.61 3.84 7.08
CA THR A 75 -10.60 2.85 7.50
C THR A 75 -10.33 2.91 9.01
N VAL A 76 -9.49 2.00 9.51
CA VAL A 76 -9.07 2.00 10.94
C VAL A 76 -8.36 3.31 11.31
N GLU A 77 -7.58 3.89 10.40
CA GLU A 77 -6.89 5.17 10.62
C GLU A 77 -7.87 6.36 10.77
N MET A 78 -9.05 6.26 10.18
CA MET A 78 -10.08 7.30 10.24
C MET A 78 -10.89 7.27 11.56
N VAL A 79 -10.67 6.27 12.41
CA VAL A 79 -11.29 6.20 13.74
C VAL A 79 -10.69 7.29 14.63
N GLY A 80 -11.51 8.27 15.01
CA GLY A 80 -11.08 9.43 15.80
C GLY A 80 -10.72 9.09 17.25
N ASP A 81 -9.89 9.94 17.87
CA ASP A 81 -9.34 9.74 19.21
C ASP A 81 -10.41 9.56 20.31
N ASP A 82 -11.57 10.23 20.19
CA ASP A 82 -12.67 10.09 21.14
C ASP A 82 -13.27 8.67 21.13
N LEU A 83 -13.54 8.13 19.93
CA LEU A 83 -14.03 6.78 19.77
C LEU A 83 -12.97 5.76 20.21
N LYS A 84 -11.69 5.98 19.88
CA LYS A 84 -10.58 5.16 20.40
C LYS A 84 -10.55 5.16 21.93
N ALA A 85 -10.74 6.31 22.59
CA ALA A 85 -10.77 6.40 24.05
C ALA A 85 -11.97 5.65 24.66
N ARG A 86 -13.17 5.77 24.06
CA ARG A 86 -14.36 5.02 24.48
C ARG A 86 -14.18 3.51 24.33
N ILE A 87 -13.56 3.05 23.25
CA ILE A 87 -13.21 1.65 23.05
C ILE A 87 -12.25 1.16 24.15
N LYS A 88 -11.20 1.94 24.45
CA LYS A 88 -10.25 1.60 25.53
C LYS A 88 -10.93 1.47 26.89
N ASN A 89 -11.86 2.36 27.21
CA ASN A 89 -12.64 2.28 28.45
C ASN A 89 -13.51 1.03 28.48
N HIS A 90 -14.23 0.74 27.38
CA HIS A 90 -15.03 -0.47 27.27
C HIS A 90 -14.21 -1.74 27.46
N ILE A 91 -13.01 -1.82 26.86
CA ILE A 91 -12.08 -2.94 27.05
C ILE A 91 -11.70 -3.09 28.53
N ASN A 92 -11.38 -2.00 29.22
CA ASN A 92 -11.02 -2.04 30.63
C ASN A 92 -12.18 -2.47 31.54
N ASP A 93 -13.42 -2.14 31.18
CA ASP A 93 -14.62 -2.53 31.91
C ASP A 93 -14.98 -4.01 31.69
N ALA A 94 -14.80 -4.50 30.46
CA ALA A 94 -15.21 -5.84 30.04
C ALA A 94 -14.13 -6.93 30.21
N ARG A 95 -12.85 -6.58 30.43
CA ARG A 95 -11.73 -7.54 30.53
C ARG A 95 -11.81 -8.57 31.66
N GLY A 96 -12.80 -8.48 32.54
CA GLY A 96 -13.03 -9.44 33.63
C GLY A 96 -13.57 -10.79 33.15
N ASP A 97 -14.08 -10.86 31.92
CA ASP A 97 -14.59 -12.07 31.30
C ASP A 97 -13.64 -12.60 30.23
N ALA A 98 -13.08 -13.79 30.45
CA ALA A 98 -12.17 -14.44 29.52
C ALA A 98 -12.83 -14.86 28.20
N GLN A 99 -14.15 -15.08 28.17
CA GLN A 99 -14.85 -15.43 26.94
C GLN A 99 -14.89 -14.25 25.95
N SER A 100 -14.82 -13.03 26.47
CA SER A 100 -14.83 -11.80 25.69
C SER A 100 -13.46 -11.44 25.09
N TYR A 101 -12.38 -12.16 25.40
CA TYR A 101 -11.01 -11.78 24.98
C TYR A 101 -10.82 -11.65 23.47
N PRO A 102 -11.33 -12.56 22.61
CA PRO A 102 -11.23 -12.37 21.16
C PRO A 102 -11.95 -11.11 20.68
N TYR A 103 -13.15 -10.83 21.20
CA TYR A 103 -13.91 -9.61 20.91
C TYR A 103 -13.15 -8.35 21.32
N LEU A 104 -12.66 -8.30 22.57
CA LEU A 104 -11.91 -7.16 23.08
C LEU A 104 -10.58 -6.96 22.34
N SER A 105 -9.97 -8.03 21.85
CA SER A 105 -8.74 -7.97 21.07
C SER A 105 -8.95 -7.37 19.68
N ALA A 106 -10.07 -7.68 19.01
CA ALA A 106 -10.43 -7.02 17.75
C ALA A 106 -10.67 -5.51 17.95
N LEU A 107 -11.37 -5.13 19.03
CA LEU A 107 -11.55 -3.72 19.40
C LEU A 107 -10.23 -3.02 19.77
N ALA A 108 -9.32 -3.72 20.44
CA ALA A 108 -8.02 -3.18 20.81
C ALA A 108 -7.15 -2.88 19.58
N GLU A 109 -7.32 -3.60 18.48
CA GLU A 109 -6.67 -3.32 17.20
C GLU A 109 -7.25 -2.07 16.54
N ILE A 110 -8.57 -1.91 16.53
CA ILE A 110 -9.24 -0.69 16.04
C ILE A 110 -8.79 0.55 16.83
N ALA A 111 -8.68 0.44 18.16
CA ALA A 111 -8.32 1.55 19.04
C ALA A 111 -6.82 1.75 19.27
N GLU A 112 -5.97 0.92 18.63
CA GLU A 112 -4.52 0.90 18.84
C GLU A 112 -4.12 0.81 20.33
N TYR A 113 -4.85 0.00 21.11
CA TYR A 113 -4.67 -0.07 22.56
C TYR A 113 -3.51 -0.99 22.95
N ARG A 114 -2.29 -0.47 22.88
CA ARG A 114 -1.05 -1.22 23.11
C ARG A 114 -0.97 -1.91 24.49
N ASP A 115 -1.46 -1.26 25.55
CA ASP A 115 -1.40 -1.87 26.89
C ASP A 115 -2.23 -3.16 26.98
N PHE A 116 -3.40 -3.19 26.35
CA PHE A 116 -4.20 -4.42 26.27
C PHE A 116 -3.56 -5.44 25.34
N GLN A 117 -3.06 -5.02 24.16
CA GLN A 117 -2.37 -5.90 23.20
C GLN A 117 -1.13 -6.59 23.80
N ASN A 118 -0.52 -5.99 24.82
CA ASN A 118 0.63 -6.56 25.54
C ASN A 118 0.24 -7.39 26.78
N SER A 119 -1.04 -7.60 27.03
CA SER A 119 -1.54 -8.34 28.20
C SER A 119 -1.80 -9.81 27.87
N ASP A 120 -1.83 -10.66 28.90
CA ASP A 120 -2.19 -12.08 28.77
C ASP A 120 -3.64 -12.31 28.30
N ALA A 121 -4.48 -11.26 28.31
CA ALA A 121 -5.86 -11.31 27.84
C ALA A 121 -5.99 -11.02 26.33
N TYR A 122 -4.90 -10.64 25.66
CA TYR A 122 -4.91 -10.41 24.21
C TYR A 122 -4.82 -11.74 23.45
N VAL A 123 -5.76 -11.94 22.53
CA VAL A 123 -5.75 -13.03 21.57
C VAL A 123 -5.24 -12.48 20.25
N ALA A 124 -4.20 -13.07 19.66
CA ALA A 124 -3.58 -12.53 18.46
C ALA A 124 -4.54 -12.53 17.25
N GLY A 125 -4.44 -11.51 16.40
CA GLY A 125 -5.28 -11.40 15.19
C GLY A 125 -5.22 -12.63 14.28
N SER A 126 -4.05 -13.27 14.19
CA SER A 126 -3.85 -14.52 13.45
C SER A 126 -4.64 -15.70 14.03
N GLU A 127 -4.68 -15.83 15.36
CA GLU A 127 -5.44 -16.89 16.03
C GLU A 127 -6.94 -16.68 15.84
N ARG A 128 -7.41 -15.45 16.02
CA ARG A 128 -8.81 -15.07 15.78
C ARG A 128 -9.21 -15.31 14.33
N TYR A 129 -8.31 -15.08 13.37
CA TYR A 129 -8.55 -15.31 11.95
C TYR A 129 -8.77 -16.78 11.63
N VAL A 130 -7.86 -17.64 12.10
CA VAL A 130 -7.98 -19.08 11.88
C VAL A 130 -9.30 -19.59 12.44
N GLN A 131 -9.68 -19.17 13.64
CA GLN A 131 -10.95 -19.58 14.24
C GLN A 131 -12.15 -19.05 13.45
N PHE A 132 -12.18 -17.75 13.12
CA PHE A 132 -13.24 -17.14 12.32
C PHE A 132 -13.43 -17.86 10.98
N MET A 133 -12.34 -18.12 10.25
CA MET A 133 -12.40 -18.77 8.94
C MET A 133 -12.80 -20.24 9.03
N ASN A 134 -12.33 -20.97 10.04
CA ASN A 134 -12.77 -22.33 10.30
C ASN A 134 -14.27 -22.41 10.60
N ASP A 135 -14.80 -21.48 11.39
CA ASP A 135 -16.23 -21.44 11.74
C ASP A 135 -17.12 -21.11 10.52
N HIS A 136 -16.62 -20.28 9.58
CA HIS A 136 -17.39 -19.85 8.41
C HIS A 136 -17.28 -20.79 7.20
N LEU A 137 -16.09 -21.33 6.92
CA LEU A 137 -15.81 -22.14 5.73
C LEU A 137 -15.66 -23.64 6.01
N GLY A 138 -15.34 -23.99 7.25
CA GLY A 138 -14.89 -25.33 7.62
C GLY A 138 -13.38 -25.52 7.48
N GLU A 139 -12.82 -26.36 8.36
CA GLU A 139 -11.38 -26.58 8.50
C GLU A 139 -10.69 -27.03 7.21
N ASP A 140 -11.28 -27.99 6.48
CA ASP A 140 -10.69 -28.52 5.24
C ASP A 140 -10.60 -27.45 4.13
N VAL A 141 -11.63 -26.62 4.01
CA VAL A 141 -11.70 -25.54 2.99
C VAL A 141 -10.71 -24.44 3.35
N PHE A 142 -10.68 -24.03 4.62
CA PHE A 142 -9.75 -23.01 5.08
C PHE A 142 -8.30 -23.46 4.94
N LYS A 143 -7.98 -24.71 5.29
CA LYS A 143 -6.63 -25.27 5.11
C LYS A 143 -6.19 -25.25 3.65
N ALA A 144 -7.06 -25.65 2.72
CA ALA A 144 -6.74 -25.62 1.29
C ALA A 144 -6.49 -24.19 0.80
N LEU A 145 -7.28 -23.21 1.28
CA LEU A 145 -7.10 -21.79 0.99
C LEU A 145 -5.75 -21.30 1.52
N ASP A 146 -5.42 -21.58 2.79
CA ASP A 146 -4.17 -21.15 3.43
C ASP A 146 -2.92 -21.71 2.73
N GLU A 147 -2.94 -22.99 2.37
CA GLU A 147 -1.86 -23.64 1.59
C GLU A 147 -1.66 -22.96 0.23
N GLN A 148 -2.76 -22.59 -0.45
CA GLN A 148 -2.72 -21.94 -1.76
C GLN A 148 -2.28 -20.48 -1.68
N THR A 149 -2.78 -19.71 -0.70
CA THR A 149 -2.34 -18.32 -0.48
C THR A 149 -0.85 -18.26 -0.12
N THR A 150 -0.37 -19.22 0.68
CA THR A 150 1.07 -19.37 0.95
C THR A 150 1.86 -19.65 -0.34
N GLY A 151 1.35 -20.51 -1.22
CA GLY A 151 1.95 -20.78 -2.53
C GLY A 151 1.98 -19.55 -3.45
N ILE A 152 0.93 -18.73 -3.44
CA ILE A 152 0.86 -17.45 -4.17
C ILE A 152 1.93 -16.49 -3.65
N LEU A 153 2.03 -16.30 -2.33
CA LEU A 153 3.04 -15.43 -1.72
C LEU A 153 4.47 -15.89 -2.05
N GLN A 154 4.71 -17.20 -2.07
CA GLN A 154 6.00 -17.75 -2.50
C GLN A 154 6.29 -17.45 -3.98
N SER A 155 5.27 -17.48 -4.84
CA SER A 155 5.40 -17.17 -6.27
C SER A 155 5.66 -15.67 -6.50
N ILE A 156 5.02 -14.79 -5.74
CA ILE A 156 5.32 -13.35 -5.72
C ILE A 156 6.78 -13.13 -5.28
N ALA A 157 7.25 -13.80 -4.24
CA ALA A 157 8.65 -13.71 -3.81
C ALA A 157 9.63 -14.20 -4.88
N ASP A 158 9.25 -15.17 -5.72
CA ASP A 158 10.04 -15.58 -6.87
C ASP A 158 10.06 -14.52 -7.98
N MET A 159 8.94 -13.83 -8.21
CA MET A 159 8.87 -12.69 -9.14
C MET A 159 9.76 -11.53 -8.66
N GLU A 160 9.79 -11.22 -7.37
CA GLU A 160 10.70 -10.22 -6.79
C GLU A 160 12.19 -10.60 -6.97
N ARG A 161 12.52 -11.89 -6.92
CA ARG A 161 13.88 -12.37 -7.23
C ARG A 161 14.22 -12.24 -8.71
N LEU A 162 13.24 -12.38 -9.60
CA LEU A 162 13.42 -12.14 -11.04
C LEU A 162 13.59 -10.64 -11.32
N LEU A 163 12.78 -9.80 -10.67
CA LEU A 163 12.82 -8.35 -10.75
C LEU A 163 14.21 -7.80 -10.43
N ALA A 164 14.90 -8.33 -9.42
CA ALA A 164 16.25 -7.91 -9.04
C ALA A 164 17.30 -8.08 -10.18
N LYS A 165 16.97 -8.83 -11.24
CA LYS A 165 17.82 -9.01 -12.42
C LYS A 165 17.51 -7.99 -13.51
N VAL A 166 16.35 -7.34 -13.48
CA VAL A 166 15.91 -6.42 -14.55
C VAL A 166 16.70 -5.12 -14.48
N GLU A 167 17.53 -4.89 -15.50
CA GLU A 167 18.38 -3.70 -15.62
C GLU A 167 17.63 -2.49 -16.20
N ASN A 168 16.54 -2.70 -16.95
CA ASN A 168 15.77 -1.60 -17.54
C ASN A 168 14.90 -0.94 -16.46
N PRO A 169 15.11 0.36 -16.15
CA PRO A 169 14.39 1.09 -15.08
C PRO A 169 12.87 1.08 -15.19
N GLU A 170 12.36 1.36 -16.38
CA GLU A 170 10.93 1.46 -16.66
C GLU A 170 10.25 0.10 -16.51
N LEU A 171 10.78 -0.95 -17.16
CA LEU A 171 10.28 -2.32 -17.07
C LEU A 171 10.31 -2.81 -15.62
N ARG A 172 11.38 -2.52 -14.89
CA ARG A 172 11.50 -2.87 -13.48
C ARG A 172 10.41 -2.19 -12.66
N THR A 173 10.19 -0.90 -12.85
CA THR A 173 9.14 -0.16 -12.13
C THR A 173 7.75 -0.70 -12.45
N THR A 174 7.45 -0.99 -13.72
CA THR A 174 6.17 -1.61 -14.12
C THR A 174 5.96 -2.96 -13.44
N MET A 175 7.00 -3.80 -13.35
CA MET A 175 6.91 -5.08 -12.64
C MET A 175 6.76 -4.90 -11.12
N GLU A 176 7.41 -3.89 -10.52
CA GLU A 176 7.23 -3.53 -9.10
C GLU A 176 5.78 -3.13 -8.79
N LEU A 177 5.14 -2.36 -9.69
CA LEU A 177 3.73 -2.00 -9.58
C LEU A 177 2.82 -3.22 -9.69
N GLN A 178 3.05 -4.09 -10.67
CA GLN A 178 2.27 -5.33 -10.83
C GLN A 178 2.41 -6.26 -9.61
N ILE A 179 3.61 -6.38 -9.02
CA ILE A 179 3.78 -7.10 -7.75
C ILE A 179 2.97 -6.44 -6.64
N GLY A 180 2.97 -5.11 -6.57
CA GLY A 180 2.14 -4.35 -5.63
C GLY A 180 0.66 -4.69 -5.77
N ASP A 181 0.13 -4.69 -7.00
CA ASP A 181 -1.26 -5.04 -7.29
C ASP A 181 -1.59 -6.47 -6.88
N LEU A 182 -0.70 -7.43 -7.17
CA LEU A 182 -0.87 -8.82 -6.74
C LEU A 182 -0.87 -8.94 -5.21
N LYS A 183 0.04 -8.23 -4.51
CA LYS A 183 0.05 -8.20 -3.04
C LYS A 183 -1.22 -7.56 -2.48
N ALA A 184 -1.76 -6.52 -3.12
CA ALA A 184 -3.03 -5.91 -2.75
C ALA A 184 -4.20 -6.91 -2.90
N GLN A 185 -4.23 -7.68 -3.99
CA GLN A 185 -5.22 -8.74 -4.19
C GLN A 185 -5.09 -9.85 -3.13
N VAL A 186 -3.87 -10.23 -2.74
CA VAL A 186 -3.65 -11.21 -1.66
C VAL A 186 -4.03 -10.64 -0.29
N ALA A 187 -3.82 -9.35 -0.05
CA ALA A 187 -4.18 -8.67 1.19
C ALA A 187 -5.68 -8.79 1.51
N VAL A 188 -6.54 -8.84 0.49
CA VAL A 188 -7.97 -9.11 0.65
C VAL A 188 -8.24 -10.50 1.24
N LEU A 189 -7.44 -11.49 0.89
CA LEU A 189 -7.55 -12.86 1.41
C LEU A 189 -6.93 -12.98 2.82
N GLN A 190 -5.99 -12.10 3.17
CA GLN A 190 -5.29 -12.07 4.45
C GLN A 190 -5.42 -10.72 5.19
N PRO A 191 -6.62 -10.37 5.68
CA PRO A 191 -6.91 -9.08 6.30
C PRO A 191 -6.11 -8.77 7.58
N ASN A 192 -5.51 -9.79 8.21
CA ASN A 192 -4.69 -9.61 9.43
C ASN A 192 -3.19 -9.48 9.15
N ASP A 193 -2.74 -9.67 7.90
CA ASP A 193 -1.35 -9.39 7.57
C ASP A 193 -1.19 -7.88 7.38
N ALA A 194 -0.78 -7.21 8.47
CA ALA A 194 -0.58 -5.77 8.49
C ALA A 194 0.43 -5.28 7.43
N ARG A 195 1.38 -6.12 6.98
CA ARG A 195 2.29 -5.73 5.91
C ARG A 195 1.56 -5.74 4.56
N LEU A 196 0.78 -6.78 4.29
CA LEU A 196 -0.03 -6.85 3.07
C LEU A 196 -1.10 -5.76 3.01
N GLN A 197 -1.69 -5.38 4.14
CA GLN A 197 -2.70 -4.30 4.18
C GLN A 197 -2.16 -2.96 3.65
N THR A 198 -0.85 -2.69 3.76
CA THR A 198 -0.26 -1.48 3.18
C THR A 198 -0.38 -1.41 1.66
N PHE A 199 -0.54 -2.55 0.98
CA PHE A 199 -0.74 -2.60 -0.47
C PHE A 199 -2.17 -2.25 -0.91
N MET A 200 -3.12 -2.19 0.02
CA MET A 200 -4.50 -1.77 -0.25
C MET A 200 -4.71 -0.25 -0.09
N VAL A 201 -3.69 0.49 0.33
CA VAL A 201 -3.76 1.93 0.58
C VAL A 201 -3.00 2.66 -0.51
N ASP A 202 -3.63 3.63 -1.16
CA ASP A 202 -2.97 4.46 -2.17
C ASP A 202 -1.96 5.44 -1.56
N ASP A 203 -0.79 5.56 -2.19
CA ASP A 203 0.20 6.58 -1.87
C ASP A 203 0.18 7.73 -2.89
N ASN A 204 -0.60 8.75 -2.55
CA ASN A 204 -0.81 9.96 -3.36
C ASN A 204 0.44 10.84 -3.57
N ARG A 205 1.60 10.45 -3.04
CA ARG A 205 2.89 11.09 -3.33
C ARG A 205 3.49 10.59 -4.65
N TYR A 206 3.18 9.37 -5.04
CA TYR A 206 3.72 8.72 -6.25
C TYR A 206 2.67 8.63 -7.36
N ASN A 207 1.37 8.71 -7.00
CA ASN A 207 0.29 8.84 -7.98
C ASN A 207 0.38 10.19 -8.71
N ASN A 208 0.79 10.15 -9.98
CA ASN A 208 0.94 11.33 -10.81
C ASN A 208 0.34 11.04 -12.20
N ALA A 209 -0.85 11.58 -12.47
CA ALA A 209 -1.45 11.54 -13.81
C ALA A 209 -0.55 12.20 -14.88
N PHE A 210 0.30 13.13 -14.46
CA PHE A 210 1.35 13.76 -15.25
C PHE A 210 2.71 13.58 -14.56
N GLY A 211 3.40 12.48 -14.87
CA GLY A 211 4.65 12.07 -14.23
C GLY A 211 5.90 12.51 -14.98
N ALA A 212 7.07 12.09 -14.48
CA ALA A 212 8.39 12.48 -14.96
C ALA A 212 8.61 12.18 -16.47
N ASP A 213 8.13 11.04 -16.95
CA ASP A 213 8.16 10.63 -18.36
C ASP A 213 7.42 11.61 -19.29
N ARG A 214 6.30 12.17 -18.83
CA ARG A 214 5.54 13.18 -19.59
C ARG A 214 6.17 14.57 -19.50
N MET A 215 6.85 14.87 -18.40
CA MET A 215 7.56 16.15 -18.22
C MET A 215 8.75 16.29 -19.18
N ASP A 216 9.37 15.18 -19.57
CA ASP A 216 10.44 15.16 -20.57
C ASP A 216 9.99 15.67 -21.96
N ALA A 217 8.68 15.71 -22.23
CA ALA A 217 8.10 16.25 -23.46
C ALA A 217 7.68 17.72 -23.36
N LEU A 218 7.95 18.41 -22.23
CA LEU A 218 7.59 19.82 -22.07
C LEU A 218 8.40 20.72 -23.01
N GLU A 219 7.78 21.84 -23.38
CA GLU A 219 8.41 22.91 -24.16
C GLU A 219 8.37 24.23 -23.36
N GLY A 220 9.16 25.22 -23.77
CA GLY A 220 9.10 26.56 -23.18
C GLY A 220 9.68 26.68 -21.75
N PRO A 221 9.23 27.68 -20.96
CA PRO A 221 9.70 27.90 -19.59
C PRO A 221 9.53 26.69 -18.66
N GLU A 222 8.49 25.90 -18.86
CA GLU A 222 8.16 24.70 -18.10
C GLU A 222 9.22 23.60 -18.30
N ALA A 223 9.74 23.44 -19.52
CA ALA A 223 10.85 22.53 -19.81
C ALA A 223 12.10 22.92 -19.01
N GLY A 224 12.44 24.22 -18.97
CA GLY A 224 13.58 24.70 -18.21
C GLY A 224 13.43 24.49 -16.70
N ARG A 225 12.21 24.61 -16.16
CA ARG A 225 11.90 24.31 -14.76
C ARG A 225 12.03 22.82 -14.47
N TRP A 226 11.47 21.97 -15.34
CA TRP A 226 11.57 20.52 -15.22
C TRP A 226 13.03 20.06 -15.26
N GLU A 227 13.83 20.52 -16.22
CA GLU A 227 15.25 20.16 -16.33
C GLU A 227 16.05 20.53 -15.07
N ALA A 228 15.76 21.68 -14.45
CA ALA A 228 16.38 22.06 -13.19
C ALA A 228 15.99 21.12 -12.04
N VAL A 229 14.72 20.72 -11.96
CA VAL A 229 14.23 19.76 -10.96
C VAL A 229 14.85 18.37 -11.20
N LYS A 230 14.79 17.87 -12.43
CA LYS A 230 15.38 16.59 -12.85
C LYS A 230 16.86 16.52 -12.52
N SER A 231 17.64 17.56 -12.88
CA SER A 231 19.06 17.65 -12.54
C SER A 231 19.31 17.58 -11.03
N ALA A 232 18.49 18.27 -10.24
CA ALA A 232 18.62 18.25 -8.78
C ALA A 232 18.19 16.92 -8.15
N ILE A 233 17.31 16.14 -8.79
CA ILE A 233 16.98 14.77 -8.38
C ILE A 233 18.15 13.85 -8.72
N VAL A 234 18.69 13.94 -9.94
CA VAL A 234 19.85 13.15 -10.39
C VAL A 234 21.05 13.35 -9.47
N GLU A 235 21.42 14.60 -9.19
CA GLU A 235 22.55 14.91 -8.30
C GLU A 235 22.39 14.29 -6.91
N ARG A 236 21.18 14.35 -6.33
CA ARG A 236 20.90 13.76 -5.00
C ARG A 236 20.89 12.24 -5.03
N ALA A 237 20.32 11.63 -6.07
CA ALA A 237 20.31 10.18 -6.25
C ALA A 237 21.74 9.63 -6.39
N GLU A 238 22.56 10.21 -7.26
CA GLU A 238 23.97 9.85 -7.40
C GLU A 238 24.76 10.11 -6.11
N GLY A 239 24.46 11.20 -5.40
CA GLY A 239 25.02 11.54 -4.10
C GLY A 239 24.75 10.49 -3.03
N ALA A 240 23.63 9.78 -3.13
CA ALA A 240 23.27 8.64 -2.27
C ALA A 240 23.69 7.27 -2.85
N GLY A 241 24.29 7.23 -4.04
CA GLY A 241 24.68 5.98 -4.71
C GLY A 241 23.52 5.23 -5.36
N LEU A 242 22.38 5.88 -5.58
CA LEU A 242 21.22 5.34 -6.27
C LEU A 242 21.36 5.49 -7.78
N ASP A 243 20.67 4.62 -8.52
CA ASP A 243 20.48 4.76 -9.97
C ASP A 243 19.42 5.85 -10.23
N PRO A 244 19.79 6.99 -10.85
CA PRO A 244 18.85 8.09 -11.07
C PRO A 244 17.71 7.74 -12.01
N ASP A 245 17.95 6.90 -13.01
CA ASP A 245 16.94 6.53 -14.00
C ASP A 245 15.89 5.61 -13.37
N LEU A 246 16.32 4.65 -12.54
CA LEU A 246 15.43 3.82 -11.73
C LEU A 246 14.67 4.62 -10.68
N PHE A 247 15.31 5.62 -10.07
CA PHE A 247 14.63 6.48 -9.12
C PHE A 247 13.54 7.31 -9.81
N LEU A 248 13.85 7.93 -10.94
CA LEU A 248 12.91 8.77 -11.69
C LEU A 248 11.75 7.96 -12.30
N SER A 249 11.98 6.72 -12.74
CA SER A 249 10.93 5.89 -13.34
C SER A 249 9.77 5.58 -12.38
N ARG A 250 10.01 5.62 -11.06
CA ARG A 250 8.98 5.49 -10.01
C ARG A 250 8.05 6.70 -9.90
N PHE A 251 8.45 7.83 -10.48
CA PHE A 251 7.66 9.06 -10.57
C PHE A 251 7.12 9.31 -11.98
N SER A 252 7.25 8.34 -12.89
CA SER A 252 6.55 8.38 -14.19
C SER A 252 5.03 8.31 -14.01
N SER A 253 4.31 8.51 -15.10
CA SER A 253 2.85 8.51 -15.16
C SER A 253 2.30 7.12 -14.85
N HIS A 254 2.00 6.90 -13.58
CA HIS A 254 1.35 5.69 -13.05
C HIS A 254 0.13 6.09 -12.22
N GLU A 255 -0.83 5.18 -12.16
CA GLU A 255 -2.01 5.27 -11.28
C GLU A 255 -1.92 4.18 -10.20
N ASN A 256 -2.54 4.43 -9.05
CA ASN A 256 -2.74 3.44 -7.98
C ASN A 256 -1.45 2.83 -7.39
N VAL A 257 -0.39 3.63 -7.23
CA VAL A 257 0.79 3.22 -6.47
C VAL A 257 0.39 3.00 -5.02
N SER A 258 0.49 1.76 -4.55
CA SER A 258 0.20 1.44 -3.16
C SER A 258 1.29 1.95 -2.19
N LEU A 259 0.89 2.21 -0.94
CA LEU A 259 1.80 2.55 0.16
C LEU A 259 2.82 1.44 0.42
N GLY A 260 2.40 0.17 0.31
CA GLY A 260 3.30 -0.98 0.40
C GLY A 260 4.40 -0.93 -0.66
N THR A 261 4.03 -0.65 -1.92
CA THR A 261 5.00 -0.51 -3.03
C THR A 261 5.98 0.63 -2.77
N SER A 262 5.52 1.79 -2.31
CA SER A 262 6.39 2.93 -2.04
C SER A 262 7.31 2.72 -0.82
N ILE A 263 6.87 1.92 0.16
CA ILE A 263 7.70 1.47 1.28
C ILE A 263 8.79 0.53 0.77
N ASP A 264 8.46 -0.45 -0.09
CA ASP A 264 9.42 -1.37 -0.68
C ASP A 264 10.50 -0.64 -1.50
N TRP A 265 10.12 0.38 -2.26
CA TRP A 265 11.06 1.26 -2.96
C TRP A 265 12.01 1.99 -2.02
N ARG A 266 11.47 2.63 -0.98
CA ARG A 266 12.28 3.37 0.01
C ARG A 266 13.24 2.45 0.77
N ASN A 267 12.78 1.27 1.18
CA ASN A 267 13.62 0.27 1.85
C ASN A 267 14.76 -0.21 0.93
N THR A 268 14.46 -0.42 -0.36
CA THR A 268 15.47 -0.80 -1.35
C THR A 268 16.51 0.30 -1.53
N ASP A 269 16.08 1.55 -1.65
CA ASP A 269 16.98 2.69 -1.79
C ASP A 269 17.82 2.91 -0.53
N GLU A 270 17.23 2.79 0.66
CA GLU A 270 17.93 2.88 1.94
C GLU A 270 19.04 1.83 2.05
N ALA A 271 18.76 0.58 1.63
CA ALA A 271 19.76 -0.48 1.62
C ALA A 271 20.91 -0.19 0.65
N VAL A 272 20.62 0.34 -0.55
CA VAL A 272 21.64 0.73 -1.53
C VAL A 272 22.48 1.90 -1.01
N ALA A 273 21.83 2.94 -0.47
CA ALA A 273 22.50 4.11 0.07
C ALA A 273 23.36 3.79 1.31
N SER A 274 22.87 2.91 2.19
CA SER A 274 23.63 2.41 3.34
C SER A 274 24.91 1.71 2.89
N ALA A 275 24.81 0.81 1.89
CA ALA A 275 25.97 0.14 1.33
C ALA A 275 26.98 1.13 0.70
N PHE A 276 26.49 2.14 0.00
CA PHE A 276 27.32 3.18 -0.61
C PHE A 276 28.05 4.05 0.42
N PHE A 277 27.34 4.55 1.43
CA PHE A 277 27.92 5.37 2.50
C PHE A 277 28.90 4.58 3.36
N LYS A 278 28.60 3.31 3.65
CA LYS A 278 29.54 2.39 4.30
C LYS A 278 30.82 2.23 3.49
N ALA A 279 30.72 2.05 2.17
CA ALA A 279 31.88 1.93 1.29
C ALA A 279 32.71 3.22 1.24
N LYS A 280 32.09 4.39 1.40
CA LYS A 280 32.79 5.69 1.50
C LYS A 280 33.35 6.01 2.89
N GLY A 281 33.12 5.16 3.90
CA GLY A 281 33.59 5.39 5.26
C GLY A 281 32.85 6.52 5.97
N VAL A 282 31.59 6.78 5.60
CA VAL A 282 30.73 7.75 6.29
C VAL A 282 30.36 7.21 7.67
N GLY A 283 30.51 8.03 8.71
CA GLY A 283 30.06 7.69 10.07
C GLY A 283 28.54 7.68 10.17
N ASP A 284 27.97 6.82 11.01
CA ASP A 284 26.51 6.64 11.13
C ASP A 284 25.80 6.40 9.78
N TYR A 285 26.44 5.63 8.90
CA TYR A 285 26.03 5.44 7.51
C TYR A 285 24.57 5.02 7.35
N ASP A 286 24.02 4.19 8.25
CA ASP A 286 22.61 3.77 8.21
C ASP A 286 21.65 4.95 8.44
N VAL A 287 21.95 5.83 9.41
CA VAL A 287 21.15 7.02 9.69
C VAL A 287 21.23 8.01 8.54
N GLN A 288 22.44 8.23 8.01
CA GLN A 288 22.64 9.15 6.89
C GLN A 288 21.95 8.64 5.61
N ALA A 289 21.99 7.33 5.34
CA ALA A 289 21.32 6.72 4.21
C ALA A 289 19.82 6.94 4.28
N LYS A 290 19.21 6.65 5.43
CA LYS A 290 17.80 6.88 5.65
C LYS A 290 17.40 8.34 5.44
N THR A 291 18.14 9.28 6.05
CA THR A 291 17.87 10.71 5.88
C THR A 291 17.98 11.14 4.42
N ALA A 292 19.03 10.74 3.71
CA ALA A 292 19.24 11.12 2.31
C ALA A 292 18.13 10.58 1.40
N VAL A 293 17.71 9.32 1.61
CA VAL A 293 16.63 8.69 0.84
C VAL A 293 15.28 9.35 1.16
N ASP A 294 14.95 9.57 2.43
CA ASP A 294 13.71 10.23 2.83
C ASP A 294 13.61 11.66 2.25
N GLU A 295 14.69 12.45 2.34
CA GLU A 295 14.75 13.80 1.78
C GLU A 295 14.61 13.80 0.26
N LEU A 296 15.25 12.85 -0.43
CA LEU A 296 15.18 12.71 -1.89
C LEU A 296 13.76 12.37 -2.35
N HIS A 297 13.11 11.37 -1.74
CA HIS A 297 11.73 10.99 -2.05
C HIS A 297 10.75 12.14 -1.77
N GLN A 298 10.91 12.85 -0.65
CA GLN A 298 10.08 14.02 -0.33
C GLN A 298 10.29 15.16 -1.33
N PHE A 299 11.55 15.46 -1.68
CA PHE A 299 11.88 16.50 -2.66
C PHE A 299 11.29 16.19 -4.03
N ALA A 300 11.49 14.96 -4.53
CA ALA A 300 10.98 14.54 -5.83
C ALA A 300 9.45 14.57 -5.87
N ALA A 301 8.78 13.94 -4.90
CA ALA A 301 7.32 13.93 -4.81
C ALA A 301 6.73 15.35 -4.79
N ALA A 302 7.31 16.25 -3.98
CA ALA A 302 6.82 17.63 -3.88
C ALA A 302 7.02 18.41 -5.19
N LYS A 303 8.22 18.34 -5.79
CA LYS A 303 8.58 19.15 -6.96
C LYS A 303 7.92 18.68 -8.25
N ILE A 304 7.79 17.37 -8.42
CA ILE A 304 7.08 16.79 -9.56
C ILE A 304 5.60 17.15 -9.46
N LYS A 305 4.99 16.99 -8.27
CA LYS A 305 3.58 17.36 -8.07
C LYS A 305 3.32 18.85 -8.28
N GLU A 306 4.21 19.73 -7.83
CA GLU A 306 4.14 21.18 -8.07
C GLU A 306 4.09 21.50 -9.57
N ILE A 307 5.02 20.96 -10.36
CA ILE A 307 5.07 21.18 -11.81
C ILE A 307 3.81 20.60 -12.49
N ALA A 308 3.41 19.38 -12.12
CA ALA A 308 2.22 18.74 -12.69
C ALA A 308 0.93 19.55 -12.44
N GLN A 309 0.78 20.12 -11.25
CA GLN A 309 -0.38 20.97 -10.90
C GLN A 309 -0.36 22.29 -11.66
N GLU A 310 0.79 22.95 -11.80
CA GLU A 310 0.92 24.17 -12.59
C GLU A 310 0.54 23.96 -14.07
N ILE A 311 0.92 22.82 -14.64
CA ILE A 311 0.57 22.46 -16.02
C ILE A 311 -0.94 22.24 -16.14
N SER A 312 -1.54 21.50 -15.21
CA SER A 312 -2.98 21.26 -15.18
C SER A 312 -3.76 22.58 -15.10
N HIS A 313 -3.35 23.48 -14.20
CA HIS A 313 -4.01 24.79 -14.05
C HIS A 313 -3.83 25.69 -15.27
N THR A 314 -2.66 25.68 -15.92
CA THR A 314 -2.43 26.44 -17.16
C THR A 314 -3.31 25.93 -18.30
N HIS A 315 -3.52 24.61 -18.39
CA HIS A 315 -4.40 24.00 -19.38
C HIS A 315 -5.87 24.37 -19.13
N GLU A 316 -6.33 24.30 -17.88
CA GLU A 316 -7.69 24.72 -17.48
C GLU A 316 -7.95 26.20 -17.76
N GLN A 317 -7.01 27.09 -17.43
CA GLN A 317 -7.15 28.53 -17.68
C GLN A 317 -7.19 28.86 -19.18
N THR A 318 -6.45 28.11 -20.00
CA THR A 318 -6.46 28.27 -21.47
C THR A 318 -7.80 27.82 -22.05
N LEU A 319 -8.35 26.71 -21.55
CA LEU A 319 -9.68 26.21 -21.96
C LEU A 319 -10.81 27.16 -21.50
N SER A 320 -10.74 27.73 -20.30
CA SER A 320 -11.74 28.72 -19.83
C SER A 320 -11.67 30.03 -20.61
N ARG A 321 -10.48 30.52 -20.98
CA ARG A 321 -10.35 31.72 -21.83
C ARG A 321 -10.84 31.50 -23.26
N GLY A 322 -10.68 30.29 -23.80
CA GLY A 322 -11.25 29.93 -25.10
C GLY A 322 -12.79 29.91 -25.12
N HIS A 323 -13.45 29.87 -23.96
CA HIS A 323 -14.91 29.90 -23.86
C HIS A 323 -15.48 31.31 -23.64
N GLU A 324 -14.66 32.28 -23.22
CA GLU A 324 -15.08 33.67 -23.03
C GLU A 324 -14.98 34.52 -24.31
N ASP A 325 -14.21 34.08 -25.32
CA ASP A 325 -13.99 34.85 -26.56
C ASP A 325 -14.99 34.51 -27.71
N ASP A 326 -15.84 33.49 -27.53
CA ASP A 326 -16.89 33.12 -28.50
C ASP A 326 -18.18 33.95 -28.35
N GLY A 327 -18.19 34.91 -27.42
CA GLY A 327 -19.37 35.69 -27.10
C GLY A 327 -19.11 37.19 -27.19
N HIS A 328 -18.82 37.74 -28.38
CA HIS A 328 -19.33 39.04 -28.85
C HIS A 328 -18.84 39.38 -30.27
N SER A 329 -19.74 39.27 -31.25
CA SER A 329 -19.91 40.31 -32.28
C SER A 329 -21.34 40.24 -32.83
N LEU A 330 -22.15 41.22 -32.43
CA LEU A 330 -23.39 41.62 -33.12
C LEU A 330 -23.06 42.75 -34.10
#